data_AF-A0A7C3P9R7-F1
#
_entry.id   AF-A0A7C3P9R7-F1
#
_cell.length_a   1.000
_cell.length_b   1.000
_cell.length_c   1.000
_cell.angle_alpha   90.00
_cell.angle_beta   90.00
_cell.angle_gamma   90.00
#
_symmetry.space_group_name_H-M   'P 1'
#
loop_
_entity.id
_entity.type
_entity.pdbx_description
1 polymer ?
#
loop_
_entity_poly.entity_id
_entity_poly.type
_entity_poly.pdbx_seq_one_letter_code
_entity_poly.pdbx_strand_id
1 'polypeptide(L)'
;MHRFRELLKKLLRIEDTPERTALAFSIGIFLGFSPFLGLHTLTGLAVAFLFKLNWVAVLLGVWSNTPWWLVPYYTLATWVGMRMIGYEFHWA
;
A
#
# COMPACT_ATOMS: atom_id res chain seq x y z
N MET A 1 15.05 -25.91 -6.63
CA MET A 1 14.49 -24.62 -7.13
C MET A 1 13.04 -24.69 -7.62
N HIS A 2 12.61 -25.69 -8.39
CA HIS A 2 11.24 -25.74 -8.95
C HIS A 2 10.11 -25.68 -7.91
N ARG A 3 10.25 -26.39 -6.78
CA ARG A 3 9.26 -26.40 -5.69
C ARG A 3 9.01 -25.02 -5.07
N PHE A 4 10.06 -24.19 -4.96
CA PHE A 4 9.97 -22.84 -4.41
C PHE A 4 9.24 -21.89 -5.37
N ARG A 5 9.50 -22.01 -6.68
CA ARG A 5 8.75 -21.28 -7.72
C ARG A 5 7.27 -21.65 -7.74
N GLU A 6 6.93 -22.93 -7.63
CA GLU A 6 5.53 -23.38 -7.59
C GLU A 6 4.81 -22.95 -6.30
N LEU A 7 5.50 -23.00 -5.16
CA LEU A 7 5.00 -22.44 -3.91
C LEU A 7 4.78 -20.93 -4.02
N LEU A 8 5.74 -20.18 -4.60
CA LEU A 8 5.60 -18.76 -4.85
C LEU A 8 4.45 -18.45 -5.80
N LYS A 9 4.27 -19.20 -6.90
CA LYS A 9 3.14 -19.01 -7.82
C LYS A 9 1.79 -19.21 -7.12
N LYS A 10 1.68 -20.25 -6.28
CA LYS A 10 0.48 -20.51 -5.46
C LYS A 10 0.27 -19.43 -4.40
N LEU A 11 1.34 -18.99 -3.73
CA LEU A 11 1.31 -17.92 -2.73
C LEU A 11 0.92 -16.57 -3.35
N LEU A 12 1.51 -16.23 -4.49
CA LEU A 12 1.25 -15.00 -5.24
C LEU A 12 -0.03 -15.08 -6.09
N ARG A 13 -0.74 -16.22 -6.06
CA ARG A 13 -1.96 -16.52 -6.83
C ARG A 13 -1.90 -15.97 -8.26
N ILE A 14 -0.81 -16.29 -8.97
CA ILE A 14 -0.58 -15.84 -10.35
C ILE A 14 -1.64 -16.43 -11.31
N GLU A 15 -2.40 -17.43 -10.87
CA GLU A 15 -3.48 -18.09 -11.60
C GLU A 15 -4.90 -17.52 -11.27
N ASP A 16 -5.03 -16.49 -10.43
CA ASP A 16 -6.34 -15.85 -10.21
C ASP A 16 -6.83 -15.18 -11.51
N THR A 17 -8.15 -15.23 -11.75
CA THR A 17 -8.73 -14.57 -12.94
C THR A 17 -8.53 -13.05 -12.88
N PRO A 18 -8.47 -12.37 -14.04
CA PRO A 18 -8.31 -10.92 -14.09
C PRO A 18 -9.35 -10.17 -13.23
N GLU A 19 -10.59 -10.64 -13.21
CA GLU A 19 -11.70 -10.02 -12.45
C GLU A 19 -11.48 -10.14 -10.93
N ARG A 20 -10.99 -11.29 -10.46
CA ARG A 20 -10.66 -11.49 -9.04
C ARG A 20 -9.48 -10.62 -8.61
N THR A 21 -8.48 -10.48 -9.48
CA THR A 21 -7.33 -9.62 -9.24
C THR A 21 -7.73 -8.15 -9.21
N ALA A 22 -8.59 -7.71 -10.12
CA ALA A 22 -9.14 -6.35 -10.14
C ALA A 22 -9.97 -6.04 -8.89
N LEU A 23 -10.80 -6.99 -8.42
CA LEU A 23 -11.55 -6.86 -7.17
C LEU A 23 -10.61 -6.76 -5.96
N ALA A 24 -9.59 -7.61 -5.89
CA ALA A 24 -8.60 -7.57 -4.82
C ALA A 24 -7.89 -6.21 -4.79
N PHE A 25 -7.50 -5.70 -5.96
CA PHE A 25 -6.85 -4.40 -6.09
C PHE A 25 -7.77 -3.24 -5.67
N SER A 26 -9.05 -3.25 -6.09
CA SER A 26 -10.01 -2.18 -5.74
C SER A 26 -10.31 -2.13 -4.25
N ILE A 27 -10.44 -3.30 -3.60
CA ILE A 27 -10.53 -3.41 -2.14
C ILE A 27 -9.28 -2.84 -1.47
N GLY A 28 -8.11 -3.15 -2.02
CA GLY A 28 -6.85 -2.59 -1.56
C GLY A 28 -6.85 -1.05 -1.60
N ILE A 29 -7.23 -0.46 -2.74
CA ILE A 29 -7.35 0.99 -2.88
C ILE A 29 -8.30 1.58 -1.85
N PHE A 30 -9.49 1.00 -1.68
CA PHE A 30 -10.46 1.46 -0.70
C PHE A 30 -9.88 1.48 0.72
N LEU A 31 -9.15 0.43 1.11
CA LEU A 31 -8.48 0.36 2.41
C LEU A 31 -7.29 1.34 2.52
N GLY A 32 -6.59 1.61 1.43
CA GLY A 32 -5.50 2.60 1.39
C GLY A 32 -5.95 4.02 1.73
N PHE A 33 -7.20 4.38 1.40
CA PHE A 33 -7.81 5.67 1.78
C PHE A 33 -8.41 5.69 3.19
N SER A 34 -8.33 4.58 3.93
CA SER A 34 -8.83 4.56 5.31
C SER A 34 -7.93 5.37 6.27
N PRO A 35 -8.50 5.98 7.33
CA PRO A 35 -7.73 6.80 8.28
C PRO A 35 -6.77 6.00 9.16
N PHE A 36 -6.70 4.68 8.98
CA PHE A 36 -5.92 3.76 9.78
C PHE A 36 -4.45 3.74 9.35
N LEU A 37 -3.72 4.86 9.55
CA LEU A 37 -2.29 4.97 9.24
C LEU A 37 -1.49 3.78 9.82
N GLY A 38 -0.83 3.02 8.95
CA GLY A 38 -0.05 1.82 9.29
C GLY A 38 -0.90 0.56 9.52
N LEU A 39 -2.09 0.67 10.10
CA LEU A 39 -2.99 -0.46 10.34
C LEU A 39 -3.71 -0.94 9.06
N HIS A 40 -3.88 -0.08 8.05
CA HIS A 40 -4.50 -0.48 6.77
C HIS A 40 -3.78 -1.61 6.04
N THR A 41 -2.47 -1.82 6.28
CA THR A 41 -1.72 -2.97 5.72
C THR A 41 -2.13 -4.28 6.40
N LEU A 42 -2.28 -4.27 7.73
CA LEU A 42 -2.80 -5.41 8.49
C LEU A 42 -4.25 -5.70 8.11
N THR A 43 -5.09 -4.67 7.99
CA THR A 43 -6.47 -4.81 7.53
C THR A 43 -6.53 -5.38 6.12
N GLY A 44 -5.68 -4.90 5.21
CA GLY A 44 -5.56 -5.43 3.84
C GLY A 44 -5.17 -6.90 3.81
N LEU A 45 -4.19 -7.31 4.62
CA LEU A 45 -3.80 -8.71 4.75
C LEU A 45 -4.93 -9.57 5.36
N ALA A 46 -5.60 -9.08 6.40
CA ALA A 46 -6.72 -9.78 7.02
C ALA A 46 -7.87 -9.98 6.02
N VAL A 47 -8.21 -8.94 5.26
CA VAL A 47 -9.22 -9.00 4.20
C VAL A 47 -8.78 -9.95 3.08
N ALA A 48 -7.53 -9.88 2.63
CA ALA A 48 -7.01 -10.80 1.62
C ALA A 48 -7.10 -12.26 2.08
N PHE A 49 -6.79 -12.54 3.34
CA PHE A 49 -6.86 -13.86 3.94
C PHE A 49 -8.31 -14.36 4.09
N LEU A 50 -9.19 -13.55 4.68
CA LEU A 50 -10.60 -13.89 4.93
C LEU A 50 -11.36 -14.19 3.64
N PHE A 51 -11.15 -13.36 2.60
CA PHE A 51 -11.83 -13.51 1.31
C PHE A 51 -11.05 -14.35 0.30
N LYS A 52 -9.90 -14.93 0.71
CA LYS A 52 -9.03 -15.75 -0.16
C LYS A 52 -8.72 -15.01 -1.47
N LEU A 53 -8.33 -13.74 -1.37
CA LEU A 53 -7.96 -12.88 -2.49
C LEU A 53 -6.45 -12.93 -2.73
N ASN A 54 -6.02 -12.45 -3.90
CA ASN A 54 -4.61 -12.23 -4.17
C ASN A 54 -4.07 -11.12 -3.27
N TRP A 55 -3.35 -11.50 -2.22
CA TRP A 55 -2.79 -10.58 -1.23
C TRP A 55 -1.82 -9.56 -1.85
N VAL A 56 -1.14 -9.92 -2.96
CA VAL A 56 -0.27 -8.99 -3.68
C VAL A 56 -1.10 -7.87 -4.30
N ALA A 57 -2.18 -8.23 -5.00
CA ALA A 57 -3.08 -7.25 -5.58
C ALA A 57 -3.71 -6.34 -4.51
N VAL A 58 -4.15 -6.91 -3.39
CA VAL A 58 -4.66 -6.12 -2.25
C VAL A 58 -3.59 -5.16 -1.73
N LEU A 59 -2.37 -5.63 -1.45
CA LEU A 59 -1.30 -4.79 -0.92
C LEU A 59 -0.87 -3.69 -1.90
N LEU A 60 -0.78 -3.99 -3.20
CA LEU A 60 -0.49 -2.97 -4.21
C LEU A 60 -1.57 -1.88 -4.23
N GLY A 61 -2.83 -2.24 -4.02
CA GLY A 61 -3.93 -1.28 -3.88
C GLY A 61 -3.80 -0.45 -2.58
N VAL A 62 -3.59 -1.11 -1.44
CA VAL A 62 -3.40 -0.45 -0.12
C VAL A 62 -2.24 0.53 -0.16
N TRP A 63 -1.18 0.16 -0.86
CA TRP A 63 0.03 0.96 -0.99
C TRP A 63 0.03 1.92 -2.18
N SER A 64 -1.10 2.11 -2.87
CA SER A 64 -1.17 3.11 -3.95
C SER A 64 -0.88 4.53 -3.44
N ASN A 65 -1.30 4.83 -2.21
CA ASN A 65 -1.17 6.12 -1.52
C ASN A 65 0.06 6.19 -0.57
N THR A 66 0.64 5.05 -0.20
CA THR A 66 1.52 4.89 0.98
C THR A 66 2.46 3.68 0.79
N PRO A 67 3.70 3.54 1.32
CA PRO A 67 4.55 4.45 2.10
C PRO A 67 5.52 5.30 1.26
N TRP A 68 5.66 5.03 -0.03
CA TRP A 68 6.66 5.66 -0.92
C TRP A 68 6.46 7.16 -1.10
N TRP A 69 5.20 7.60 -1.10
CA TRP A 69 4.84 9.00 -1.28
C TRP A 69 4.94 9.81 0.01
N LEU A 70 4.96 9.14 1.16
CA LEU A 70 4.83 9.80 2.46
C LEU A 70 6.01 10.73 2.73
N VAL A 71 7.24 10.22 2.63
CA VAL A 71 8.47 11.01 2.84
C VAL A 71 8.58 12.20 1.88
N PRO A 72 8.55 12.02 0.54
CA PRO A 72 8.68 13.15 -0.38
C PRO A 72 7.52 14.14 -0.26
N TYR A 73 6.28 13.67 -0.07
CA TYR A 73 5.12 14.56 0.09
C TYR A 73 5.24 15.44 1.34
N TYR A 74 5.46 14.85 2.51
CA TYR A 74 5.57 15.62 3.76
C TYR A 74 6.80 16.53 3.76
N THR A 75 7.92 16.08 3.19
CA THR A 75 9.13 16.91 3.08
C THR A 75 8.85 18.14 2.22
N LEU A 76 8.27 17.97 1.03
CA LEU A 76 7.95 19.09 0.14
C LEU A 76 6.88 20.01 0.72
N ALA A 77 5.80 19.45 1.28
CA ALA A 77 4.73 20.23 1.90
C ALA A 77 5.26 21.08 3.07
N THR A 78 6.10 20.50 3.92
CA THR A 78 6.73 21.21 5.04
C THR A 78 7.69 22.27 4.53
N TRP A 79 8.52 21.94 3.53
CA TRP A 79 9.45 22.90 2.92
C TRP A 79 8.73 24.11 2.31
N VAL A 80 7.66 23.89 1.54
CA VAL A 80 6.84 24.98 0.99
C VAL A 80 6.21 25.79 2.12
N GLY A 81 5.63 25.14 3.12
CA GLY A 81 5.04 25.80 4.29
C GLY A 81 6.03 26.70 5.02
N MET A 82 7.24 26.21 5.31
CA MET A 82 8.31 26.99 5.94
C MET A 82 8.69 28.22 5.12
N ARG A 83 8.78 28.08 3.78
CA ARG A 83 9.06 29.20 2.89
C ARG A 83 7.94 30.25 2.88
N MET A 84 6.68 29.83 2.94
CA MET A 84 5.53 30.75 2.92
C MET A 84 5.43 31.59 4.20
N ILE A 85 5.77 31.01 5.36
CA ILE A 85 5.69 31.70 6.65
C ILE A 85 7.00 32.42 7.03
N GLY A 86 8.04 32.34 6.20
CA GLY A 86 9.36 32.93 6.48
C GLY A 86 10.11 32.24 7.62
N TYR A 87 9.84 30.94 7.87
CA TYR A 87 10.51 30.20 8.92
C TYR A 87 11.94 29.84 8.50
N GLU A 88 12.93 30.35 9.22
CA GLU A 88 14.32 29.94 9.06
C GLU A 88 14.66 28.78 9.99
N PHE A 89 15.25 27.74 9.42
CA PHE A 89 15.61 26.51 10.13
C PHE A 89 16.78 26.79 11.07
N HIS A 90 16.47 27.24 12.29
CA HIS A 90 17.46 27.36 13.36
C HIS A 90 17.71 25.97 13.94
N TRP A 91 18.81 25.35 13.54
CA TRP A 91 19.37 24.22 14.26
C TRP A 91 19.74 24.72 15.66
N ALA A 92 19.18 24.10 16.70
CA ALA A 92 19.64 24.29 18.07
C ALA A 92 21.06 23.73 18.26
#